data_AF-A0A6A3A5Z9-F1
#
_entry.id   AF-A0A6A3A5Z9-F1
#
_cell.length_a   1.000
_cell.length_b   1.000
_cell.length_c   1.000
_cell.angle_alpha   90.00
_cell.angle_beta   90.00
_cell.angle_gamma   90.00
#
_symmetry.space_group_name_H-M   'P 1'
#
loop_
_entity.id
_entity.type
_entity.pdbx_description
1 polymer ?
#
loop_
_entity_poly.entity_id
_entity_poly.type
_entity_poly.pdbx_seq_one_letter_code
_entity_poly.pdbx_strand_id
1 'polypeptide(L)'
;MTVSARPSEVGRRREWSEQASFTADLQRAFRDDAWRNIVPGFPAVMLRCTCKLANAVAAGTILAARQVRIKLVKEWLPVLLVCKDNVSPMLPSHKTLYLEMEETFLRIISTLPMSDAQVLLQQCLSFSTRNVEDCPHLITAFDTWFRRATQPPRMENLD
;
A
#
# COMPACT_ATOMS: atom_id res chain seq x y z
N MET A 1 3.16 -15.30 -42.56
CA MET A 1 3.25 -13.93 -42.01
C MET A 1 3.47 -14.04 -40.51
N THR A 2 4.73 -14.10 -40.09
CA THR A 2 5.14 -14.24 -38.69
C THR A 2 5.62 -12.86 -38.22
N VAL A 3 4.85 -12.21 -37.36
CA VAL A 3 5.27 -10.97 -36.69
C VAL A 3 6.32 -11.36 -35.65
N SER A 4 7.58 -11.14 -36.01
CA SER A 4 8.71 -11.23 -35.09
C SER A 4 8.64 -10.06 -34.11
N ALA A 5 8.26 -10.33 -32.86
CA ALA A 5 8.33 -9.37 -31.78
C ALA A 5 9.80 -9.09 -31.46
N ARG A 6 10.19 -7.80 -31.45
CA ARG A 6 11.57 -7.38 -31.21
C ARG A 6 12.03 -7.80 -29.79
N PRO A 7 13.27 -8.29 -29.60
CA PRO A 7 13.77 -8.79 -28.30
C PRO A 7 13.87 -7.75 -27.16
N SER A 8 13.66 -6.47 -27.44
CA SER A 8 13.97 -5.36 -26.51
C SER A 8 12.84 -4.97 -25.54
N GLU A 9 11.59 -5.39 -25.77
CA GLU A 9 10.46 -5.05 -24.89
C GLU A 9 10.19 -6.12 -23.81
N VAL A 10 10.60 -7.37 -24.09
CA VAL A 10 10.43 -8.50 -23.16
C VAL A 10 11.40 -8.40 -21.98
N GLY A 11 12.60 -7.86 -22.19
CA GLY A 11 13.59 -7.63 -21.14
C GLY A 11 13.16 -6.56 -20.13
N ARG A 12 12.65 -5.42 -20.59
CA ARG A 12 12.20 -4.31 -19.74
C ARG A 12 11.03 -4.70 -18.83
N ARG A 13 10.17 -5.63 -19.27
CA ARG A 13 9.04 -6.15 -18.49
C ARG A 13 9.48 -7.10 -17.37
N ARG A 14 10.62 -7.79 -17.52
CA ARG A 14 11.16 -8.69 -16.49
C ARG A 14 11.83 -7.93 -15.34
N GLU A 15 12.56 -6.85 -15.62
CA GLU A 15 13.18 -6.02 -14.57
C GLU A 15 12.13 -5.36 -13.67
N TRP A 16 10.96 -5.00 -14.21
CA TRP A 16 9.81 -4.51 -13.42
C TRP A 16 9.06 -5.61 -12.64
N SER A 17 9.35 -6.89 -12.95
CA SER A 17 8.74 -8.07 -12.33
C SER A 17 9.54 -8.63 -11.15
N GLU A 18 10.80 -8.21 -10.97
CA GLU A 18 11.60 -8.49 -9.78
C GLU A 18 11.18 -7.56 -8.62
N GLN A 19 9.93 -7.73 -8.23
CA GLN A 19 9.24 -6.87 -7.28
C GLN A 19 9.68 -7.14 -5.84
N ALA A 20 10.11 -8.37 -5.54
CA ALA A 20 10.61 -8.76 -4.23
C ALA A 20 11.98 -8.15 -3.93
N SER A 21 12.89 -8.08 -4.92
CA SER A 21 14.18 -7.41 -4.76
C SER A 21 13.99 -5.89 -4.64
N PHE A 22 13.12 -5.28 -5.46
CA PHE A 22 12.82 -3.84 -5.36
C PHE A 22 12.27 -3.46 -3.97
N THR A 23 11.30 -4.19 -3.44
CA THR A 23 10.75 -3.92 -2.10
C THR A 23 11.78 -4.21 -1.02
N ALA A 24 12.58 -5.28 -1.15
CA ALA A 24 13.67 -5.55 -0.22
C ALA A 24 14.75 -4.45 -0.24
N ASP A 25 15.04 -3.88 -1.41
CA ASP A 25 16.00 -2.80 -1.59
C ASP A 25 15.48 -1.48 -1.05
N LEU A 26 14.19 -1.17 -1.23
CA LEU A 26 13.56 -0.05 -0.54
C LEU A 26 13.58 -0.25 0.98
N GLN A 27 13.19 -1.41 1.49
CA GLN A 27 13.24 -1.65 2.93
C GLN A 27 14.67 -1.59 3.49
N ARG A 28 15.67 -2.08 2.74
CA ARG A 28 17.08 -1.96 3.11
C ARG A 28 17.51 -0.50 3.11
N ALA A 29 17.20 0.25 2.05
CA ALA A 29 17.50 1.66 1.95
C ALA A 29 16.86 2.46 3.08
N PHE A 30 15.61 2.19 3.46
CA PHE A 30 14.95 2.90 4.56
C PHE A 30 15.44 2.49 5.96
N ARG A 31 15.97 1.27 6.12
CA ARG A 31 16.60 0.81 7.37
C ARG A 31 18.02 1.34 7.54
N ASP A 32 18.76 1.45 6.45
CA ASP A 32 20.16 1.83 6.47
C ASP A 32 20.27 3.35 6.62
N ASP A 33 20.76 3.84 7.75
CA ASP A 33 20.95 5.28 8.01
C ASP A 33 21.94 5.96 7.04
N ALA A 34 22.58 5.20 6.14
CA ALA A 34 23.48 5.68 5.11
C ALA A 34 22.93 6.85 4.27
N TRP A 35 21.62 6.90 3.98
CA TRP A 35 21.02 8.03 3.24
C TRP A 35 20.89 9.31 4.06
N ARG A 36 20.92 9.26 5.40
CA ARG A 36 20.83 10.47 6.23
C ARG A 36 21.98 11.45 5.94
N ASN A 37 23.13 10.89 5.57
CA ASN A 37 24.33 11.66 5.21
C ASN A 37 24.40 12.05 3.72
N ILE A 38 23.65 11.36 2.84
CA ILE A 38 23.67 11.58 1.38
C ILE A 38 22.52 12.51 0.95
N VAL A 39 21.30 12.25 1.43
CA VAL A 39 20.11 13.09 1.16
C VAL A 39 19.26 13.17 2.44
N PRO A 40 19.50 14.18 3.29
CA PRO A 40 18.65 14.46 4.44
C PRO A 40 17.19 14.63 3.99
N GLY A 41 16.28 13.81 4.55
CA GLY A 41 14.84 13.91 4.28
C GLY A 41 14.31 13.08 3.10
N PHE A 42 15.14 12.27 2.43
CA PHE A 42 14.69 11.40 1.32
C PHE A 42 13.47 10.51 1.69
N PRO A 43 13.44 9.80 2.83
CA PRO A 43 12.27 9.04 3.25
C PRO A 43 11.01 9.87 3.41
N ALA A 44 11.13 11.09 3.94
CA ALA A 44 9.99 11.98 4.09
C ALA A 44 9.44 12.45 2.74
N VAL A 45 10.32 12.76 1.79
CA VAL A 45 9.92 13.14 0.43
C VAL A 45 9.25 11.95 -0.28
N MET A 46 9.86 10.77 -0.20
CA MET A 46 9.30 9.54 -0.77
C MET A 46 7.91 9.24 -0.20
N LEU A 47 7.75 9.28 1.12
CA LEU A 47 6.44 9.08 1.77
C LEU A 47 5.42 10.13 1.32
N ARG A 48 5.79 11.42 1.22
CA ARG A 48 4.89 12.47 0.74
C ARG A 48 4.46 12.26 -0.71
N CYS A 49 5.40 11.92 -1.59
CA CYS A 49 5.11 11.63 -2.99
C CYS A 49 4.18 10.42 -3.13
N THR A 50 4.46 9.35 -2.40
CA THR A 50 3.61 8.15 -2.40
C THR A 50 2.23 8.44 -1.81
N CYS A 51 2.13 9.19 -0.72
CA CYS A 51 0.85 9.57 -0.12
C CYS A 51 -0.03 10.34 -1.11
N LYS A 52 0.54 11.34 -1.82
CA LYS A 52 -0.17 12.09 -2.87
C LYS A 52 -0.68 11.18 -3.99
N LEU A 53 0.16 10.25 -4.46
CA LEU A 53 -0.23 9.28 -5.49
C LEU A 53 -1.35 8.37 -4.99
N ALA A 54 -1.21 7.81 -3.78
CA ALA A 54 -2.19 6.92 -3.19
C ALA A 54 -3.55 7.63 -2.98
N ASN A 55 -3.53 8.89 -2.55
CA ASN A 55 -4.74 9.70 -2.41
C ASN A 55 -5.45 9.92 -3.74
N ALA A 56 -4.70 10.26 -4.81
CA ALA A 56 -5.28 10.42 -6.14
C ALA A 56 -5.87 9.11 -6.69
N VAL A 57 -5.24 7.96 -6.37
CA VAL A 57 -5.78 6.63 -6.69
C VAL A 57 -7.05 6.33 -5.89
N ALA A 58 -7.03 6.61 -4.57
CA ALA A 58 -8.16 6.34 -3.68
C ALA A 58 -9.38 7.22 -4.00
N ALA A 59 -9.16 8.47 -4.40
CA ALA A 59 -10.19 9.41 -4.82
C ALA A 59 -10.75 9.12 -6.23
N GLY A 60 -10.16 8.19 -6.98
CA GLY A 60 -10.53 7.89 -8.36
C GLY A 60 -10.09 8.96 -9.37
N THR A 61 -9.31 9.97 -8.96
CA THR A 61 -8.68 10.94 -9.88
C THR A 61 -7.68 10.25 -10.81
N ILE A 62 -6.97 9.24 -10.30
CA ILE A 62 -6.14 8.33 -11.09
C ILE A 62 -6.81 6.97 -11.13
N LEU A 63 -7.28 6.57 -12.32
CA LEU A 63 -7.86 5.25 -12.55
C LEU A 63 -6.76 4.19 -12.61
N ALA A 64 -6.47 3.58 -11.47
CA ALA A 64 -5.53 2.47 -11.37
C ALA A 64 -6.24 1.11 -11.52
N ALA A 65 -5.69 0.26 -12.39
CA ALA A 65 -6.15 -1.13 -12.52
C ALA A 65 -6.09 -1.86 -11.17
N ARG A 66 -6.97 -2.86 -10.98
CA ARG A 66 -7.07 -3.65 -9.73
C ARG A 66 -5.70 -4.12 -9.22
N GLN A 67 -4.88 -4.68 -10.11
CA GLN A 67 -3.56 -5.20 -9.75
C GLN A 67 -2.61 -4.11 -9.23
N VAL A 68 -2.69 -2.89 -9.79
CA VAL A 68 -1.88 -1.75 -9.36
C VAL A 68 -2.31 -1.30 -7.96
N ARG A 69 -3.62 -1.22 -7.70
CA ARG A 69 -4.15 -0.88 -6.36
C ARG A 69 -3.72 -1.89 -5.29
N ILE A 70 -3.78 -3.19 -5.60
CA ILE A 70 -3.31 -4.25 -4.70
C ILE A 70 -1.81 -4.12 -4.43
N LYS A 71 -1.01 -3.98 -5.49
CA LYS A 71 0.45 -3.86 -5.39
C LYS A 71 0.88 -2.62 -4.61
N LEU A 72 0.19 -1.49 -4.82
CA LEU A 72 0.47 -0.25 -4.10
C LEU A 72 0.33 -0.44 -2.59
N VAL A 73 -0.74 -1.07 -2.13
CA VAL A 73 -0.95 -1.33 -0.70
C VAL A 73 0.05 -2.37 -0.18
N LYS A 74 0.18 -3.51 -0.89
CA LYS A 74 0.98 -4.65 -0.44
C LYS A 74 2.47 -4.32 -0.26
N GLU A 75 3.06 -3.56 -1.20
CA GLU A 75 4.50 -3.25 -1.17
C GLU A 75 4.84 -2.10 -0.21
N TRP A 76 3.92 -1.16 0.00
CA TRP A 76 4.18 0.02 0.84
C TRP A 76 3.80 -0.18 2.31
N LEU A 77 2.90 -1.10 2.64
CA LEU A 77 2.57 -1.43 4.03
C LEU A 77 3.83 -1.81 4.86
N PRO A 78 4.71 -2.73 4.40
CA PRO A 78 5.95 -3.03 5.12
C PRO A 78 6.88 -1.83 5.30
N VAL A 79 6.91 -0.92 4.31
CA VAL A 79 7.74 0.30 4.37
C VAL A 79 7.23 1.22 5.47
N LEU A 80 5.92 1.42 5.59
CA LEU A 80 5.31 2.24 6.65
C LEU A 80 5.68 1.72 8.05
N LEU A 81 5.72 0.41 8.26
CA LEU A 81 6.07 -0.18 9.56
C LEU A 81 7.53 0.07 9.95
N VAL A 82 8.45 -0.19 9.02
CA VAL A 82 9.88 0.08 9.22
C VAL A 82 10.07 1.57 9.53
N CYS A 83 9.38 2.44 8.80
CA CYS A 83 9.46 3.87 8.99
C CYS A 83 8.84 4.36 10.30
N LYS A 84 7.92 3.61 10.92
CA LYS A 84 7.30 3.90 12.22
C LYS A 84 8.20 3.50 13.40
N ASP A 85 8.93 2.39 13.27
CA ASP A 85 9.82 1.86 14.33
C ASP A 85 11.20 2.55 14.38
N ASN A 86 11.73 3.06 13.26
CA ASN A 86 13.07 3.67 13.20
C ASN A 86 13.10 5.17 13.61
N VAL A 87 12.09 5.61 14.36
CA VAL A 87 11.83 7.02 14.64
C VAL A 87 12.40 7.45 15.99
N SER A 88 13.66 7.86 15.98
CA SER A 88 14.17 8.92 16.89
C SER A 88 13.25 10.16 16.77
N PRO A 89 13.07 11.02 17.80
CA PRO A 89 11.84 11.81 17.98
C PRO A 89 11.59 12.72 16.78
N MET A 90 10.78 12.23 15.83
CA MET A 90 10.50 12.96 14.60
C MET A 90 9.59 14.13 14.89
N LEU A 91 9.69 15.16 14.04
CA LEU A 91 8.75 16.27 14.03
C LEU A 91 7.30 15.76 13.95
N PRO A 92 6.35 16.39 14.69
CA PRO A 92 4.94 16.00 14.71
C PRO A 92 4.29 15.82 13.32
N SER A 93 4.80 16.52 12.30
CA SER A 93 4.32 16.47 10.91
C SER A 93 4.57 15.15 10.18
N HIS A 94 5.46 14.29 10.66
CA HIS A 94 5.66 12.96 10.09
C HIS A 94 4.65 11.96 10.63
N LYS A 95 4.26 12.10 11.90
CA LYS A 95 3.23 11.25 12.53
C LYS A 95 1.89 11.37 11.79
N THR A 96 1.51 12.60 11.41
CA THR A 96 0.30 12.85 10.61
C THR A 96 0.38 12.22 9.22
N LEU A 97 1.54 12.25 8.57
CA LEU A 97 1.71 11.66 7.23
C LEU A 97 1.56 10.13 7.23
N TYR A 98 2.06 9.44 8.25
CA TYR A 98 1.88 7.98 8.37
C TYR A 98 0.41 7.62 8.54
N LEU A 99 -0.30 8.33 9.42
CA LEU A 99 -1.73 8.11 9.64
C LEU A 99 -2.55 8.38 8.37
N GLU A 100 -2.26 9.46 7.65
CA GLU A 100 -2.91 9.78 6.39
C GLU A 100 -2.70 8.67 5.35
N MET A 101 -1.48 8.13 5.27
CA MET A 101 -1.14 7.08 4.32
C MET A 101 -1.78 5.74 4.67
N GLU A 102 -1.84 5.40 5.97
CA GLU A 102 -2.58 4.24 6.49
C GLU A 102 -4.08 4.35 6.13
N GLU A 103 -4.71 5.49 6.42
CA GLU A 103 -6.13 5.71 6.10
C GLU A 103 -6.38 5.60 4.59
N THR A 104 -5.49 6.16 3.78
CA THR A 104 -5.57 6.11 2.33
C THR A 104 -5.49 4.69 1.81
N PHE A 105 -4.59 3.86 2.36
CA PHE A 105 -4.50 2.44 1.99
C PHE A 105 -5.75 1.66 2.35
N LEU A 106 -6.33 1.93 3.52
CA LEU A 106 -7.60 1.30 3.93
C LEU A 106 -8.76 1.72 3.02
N ARG A 107 -8.77 2.98 2.55
CA ARG A 107 -9.72 3.45 1.52
C ARG A 107 -9.52 2.74 0.19
N ILE A 108 -8.27 2.49 -0.22
CA ILE A 108 -8.01 1.68 -1.43
C ILE A 108 -8.52 0.25 -1.22
N ILE A 109 -8.20 -0.39 -0.08
CA ILE A 109 -8.64 -1.74 0.25
C ILE A 109 -10.17 -1.87 0.18
N SER A 110 -10.92 -0.90 0.71
CA SER A 110 -12.38 -0.94 0.71
C SER A 110 -12.98 -0.89 -0.69
N THR A 111 -12.25 -0.41 -1.70
CA THR A 111 -12.69 -0.40 -3.11
C THR A 111 -12.28 -1.64 -3.91
N LEU A 112 -11.61 -2.61 -3.28
CA LEU A 112 -11.19 -3.86 -3.93
C LEU A 112 -12.28 -4.95 -3.84
N PRO A 113 -12.23 -5.95 -4.74
CA PRO A 113 -13.01 -7.17 -4.60
C PRO A 113 -12.76 -7.86 -3.25
N MET A 114 -13.75 -8.63 -2.83
CA MET A 114 -13.84 -9.11 -1.46
C MET A 114 -12.66 -9.99 -1.03
N SER A 115 -12.22 -10.86 -1.93
CA SER A 115 -11.08 -11.77 -1.72
C SER A 115 -9.75 -11.02 -1.57
N ASP A 116 -9.52 -9.96 -2.35
CA ASP A 116 -8.28 -9.18 -2.22
C ASP A 116 -8.27 -8.35 -0.95
N ALA A 117 -9.42 -7.73 -0.63
CA ALA A 117 -9.56 -6.95 0.58
C ALA A 117 -9.30 -7.82 1.82
N GLN A 118 -9.80 -9.06 1.82
CA GLN A 118 -9.53 -10.02 2.91
C GLN A 118 -8.03 -10.27 3.09
N VAL A 119 -7.31 -10.59 2.01
CA VAL A 119 -5.87 -10.89 2.07
C VAL A 119 -5.08 -9.69 2.61
N LEU A 120 -5.38 -8.49 2.12
CA LEU A 120 -4.69 -7.27 2.56
C LEU A 120 -5.02 -6.90 4.01
N LEU A 121 -6.28 -7.03 4.43
CA LEU A 121 -6.68 -6.76 5.82
C LEU A 121 -6.03 -7.76 6.80
N GLN A 122 -5.93 -9.03 6.44
CA GLN A 122 -5.20 -10.03 7.23
C GLN A 122 -3.72 -9.66 7.37
N GLN A 123 -3.09 -9.15 6.31
CA GLN A 123 -1.73 -8.63 6.39
C GLN A 123 -1.63 -7.42 7.33
N CYS A 124 -2.55 -6.45 7.22
CA CYS A 124 -2.62 -5.32 8.14
C CYS A 124 -2.71 -5.77 9.60
N LEU A 125 -3.53 -6.78 9.91
CA LEU A 125 -3.63 -7.34 11.27
C LEU A 125 -2.30 -7.93 11.74
N SER A 126 -1.59 -8.69 10.89
CA SER A 126 -0.30 -9.27 11.25
C SER A 126 0.74 -8.21 11.65
N PHE A 127 0.62 -7.02 11.06
CA PHE A 127 1.48 -5.88 11.32
C PHE A 127 1.06 -5.07 12.55
N SER A 128 -0.25 -4.97 12.83
CA SER A 128 -0.79 -4.24 14.00
C SER A 128 -0.73 -5.04 15.31
N THR A 129 -0.23 -6.28 15.30
CA THR A 129 -0.20 -7.23 16.44
C THR A 129 0.45 -6.70 17.73
N ARG A 130 1.16 -5.55 17.70
CA ARG A 130 1.71 -4.92 18.90
C ARG A 130 0.70 -4.10 19.69
N ASN A 131 -0.32 -3.52 19.06
CA ASN A 131 -1.43 -2.82 19.72
C ASN A 131 -2.51 -2.40 18.70
N VAL A 132 -3.65 -3.10 18.64
CA VAL A 132 -4.74 -2.77 17.68
C VAL A 132 -5.43 -1.45 18.05
N GLU A 133 -5.39 -1.07 19.34
CA GLU A 133 -5.92 0.21 19.84
C GLU A 133 -5.20 1.43 19.25
N ASP A 134 -3.98 1.25 18.72
CA ASP A 134 -3.21 2.31 18.07
C ASP A 134 -3.62 2.53 16.59
N CYS A 135 -4.60 1.77 16.08
CA CYS A 135 -5.03 1.81 14.67
C CYS A 135 -6.57 1.76 14.50
N PRO A 136 -7.32 2.79 14.95
CA PRO A 136 -8.79 2.82 14.85
C PRO A 136 -9.32 2.72 13.40
N HIS A 137 -8.55 3.22 12.42
CA HIS A 137 -8.91 3.11 11.01
C HIS A 137 -8.92 1.65 10.53
N LEU A 138 -8.02 0.80 11.05
CA LEU A 138 -7.96 -0.61 10.67
C LEU A 138 -9.21 -1.35 11.16
N ILE A 139 -9.64 -1.08 12.39
CA ILE A 139 -10.90 -1.63 12.96
C ILE A 139 -12.07 -1.26 12.04
N THR A 140 -12.18 0.03 11.69
CA THR A 140 -13.24 0.54 10.79
C THR A 140 -13.23 -0.15 9.43
N ALA A 141 -12.05 -0.40 8.86
CA ALA A 141 -11.93 -1.09 7.59
C ALA A 141 -12.33 -2.57 7.69
N PHE A 142 -11.99 -3.22 8.81
CA PHE A 142 -12.37 -4.60 9.07
C PHE A 142 -13.88 -4.75 9.25
N ASP A 143 -14.52 -3.85 10.00
CA ASP A 143 -15.98 -3.82 10.15
C ASP A 143 -16.68 -3.58 8.82
N THR A 144 -16.14 -2.67 8.00
CA THR A 144 -16.65 -2.40 6.66
C THR A 144 -16.56 -3.63 5.77
N TRP A 145 -15.42 -4.32 5.79
CA TRP A 145 -15.24 -5.58 5.09
C TRP A 145 -16.20 -6.66 5.61
N PHE A 146 -16.26 -6.88 6.92
CA PHE A 146 -17.12 -7.89 7.53
C PHE A 146 -18.59 -7.68 7.17
N ARG A 147 -19.06 -6.43 7.20
CA ARG A 147 -20.41 -6.06 6.77
C ARG A 147 -20.66 -6.40 5.30
N ARG A 148 -19.70 -6.13 4.42
CA ARG A 148 -19.78 -6.51 3.00
C ARG A 148 -19.77 -8.04 2.80
N ALA A 149 -19.09 -8.79 3.68
CA ALA A 149 -18.98 -10.25 3.60
C ALA A 149 -20.28 -10.95 3.98
N THR A 150 -20.96 -10.37 4.96
CA THR A 150 -22.17 -10.90 5.59
C THR A 150 -23.44 -10.36 4.95
N GLN A 151 -23.32 -9.46 3.97
CA GLN A 151 -24.45 -9.04 3.17
C GLN A 151 -24.98 -10.24 2.38
N PRO A 152 -26.28 -10.56 2.51
CA PRO A 152 -26.88 -11.59 1.68
C PRO A 152 -26.69 -11.21 0.21
N PRO A 153 -26.49 -12.19 -0.69
CA PRO A 153 -26.48 -11.90 -2.12
C PRO A 153 -27.77 -11.15 -2.43
N ARG A 154 -27.65 -9.95 -3.01
CA ARG A 154 -28.81 -9.22 -3.52
C ARG A 154 -29.53 -10.21 -4.44
N MET A 155 -30.69 -10.69 -4.02
CA MET A 155 -31.65 -11.26 -4.96
C MET A 155 -31.98 -10.12 -5.91
N GLU A 156 -31.31 -10.10 -7.07
CA GLU A 156 -31.90 -9.50 -8.25
C GLU A 156 -33.22 -10.25 -8.44
N ASN A 157 -34.29 -9.62 -7.97
CA ASN A 157 -35.63 -10.06 -8.28
C ASN A 157 -35.73 -10.08 -9.80
N LEU A 158 -36.04 -11.28 -10.28
CA LEU A 158 -36.43 -11.61 -11.62
C LEU A 158 -37.53 -10.64 -12.07
N ASP A 159 -37.27 -9.92 -13.17
CA ASP A 159 -38.27 -9.50 -14.16
C ASP A 159 -37.59 -9.47 -15.54
#